data_AF-A0A256GT37-F1
#
_entry.id   AF-A0A256GT37-F1
#
_cell.length_a   1.000
_cell.length_b   1.000
_cell.length_c   1.000
_cell.angle_alpha   90.00
_cell.angle_beta   90.00
_cell.angle_gamma   90.00
#
_symmetry.space_group_name_H-M   'P 1'
#
loop_
_entity.id
_entity.type
_entity.pdbx_description
1 polymer ?
#
loop_
_entity_poly.entity_id
_entity_poly.type
_entity_poly.pdbx_seq_one_letter_code
_entity_poly.pdbx_strand_id
1 'polypeptide(L)'
;METTFSAEGDYDTGELRNLQTKGDETTFDLIPDEHPAEIIRGSIRQSGDGSVLAITLYGVPMSAAETDRVTYYCSFDADTQT
;
A
#
# COMPACT_ATOMS: atom_id res chain seq x y z
N MET A 1 -8.79 17.92 15.80
CA MET A 1 -8.76 17.66 14.34
C MET A 1 -8.92 16.17 14.21
N GLU A 2 -10.08 15.73 13.74
CA GLU A 2 -10.39 14.31 13.57
C GLU A 2 -10.17 13.97 12.10
N THR A 3 -9.10 13.25 11.80
CA THR A 3 -8.77 12.77 10.45
C THR A 3 -9.39 11.40 10.26
N THR A 4 -10.72 11.33 10.21
CA THR A 4 -11.42 10.09 9.87
C THR A 4 -11.55 10.01 8.35
N PHE A 5 -10.47 9.60 7.68
CA PHE A 5 -10.60 8.98 6.35
C PHE A 5 -11.02 7.53 6.59
N SER A 6 -12.29 7.32 6.92
CA SER A 6 -12.94 5.99 6.83
C SER A 6 -13.18 5.70 5.35
N ALA A 7 -12.12 5.36 4.63
CA ALA A 7 -12.24 4.41 3.55
C ALA A 7 -11.71 3.09 4.12
N GLU A 8 -12.51 2.46 4.98
CA GLU A 8 -12.40 1.02 5.24
C GLU A 8 -12.75 0.36 3.90
N GLY A 9 -11.74 0.25 3.03
CA GLY A 9 -11.90 -0.32 1.72
C GLY A 9 -11.67 -1.82 1.82
N ASP A 10 -12.59 -2.59 1.25
CA ASP A 10 -12.54 -4.05 1.02
C ASP A 10 -11.19 -4.60 0.50
N TYR A 11 -10.31 -3.70 0.04
CA TYR A 11 -9.02 -3.95 -0.60
C TYR A 11 -7.83 -3.36 0.16
N ASP A 12 -8.01 -2.85 1.38
CA ASP A 12 -6.94 -2.25 2.20
C ASP A 12 -6.18 -3.29 3.06
N THR A 13 -6.78 -4.45 3.34
CA THR A 13 -6.17 -5.53 4.14
C THR A 13 -6.22 -6.87 3.42
N GLY A 14 -5.17 -7.68 3.60
CA GLY A 14 -5.08 -8.98 2.96
C GLY A 14 -3.71 -9.63 3.09
N GLU A 15 -3.55 -10.77 2.43
CA GLU A 15 -2.29 -11.50 2.37
C GLU A 15 -1.41 -10.94 1.24
N LEU A 16 -0.13 -10.64 1.56
CA LEU A 16 0.87 -10.29 0.55
C LEU A 16 1.60 -11.55 0.06
N ARG A 17 1.67 -11.72 -1.25
CA ARG A 17 2.37 -12.81 -1.93
C ARG A 17 3.33 -12.30 -3.00
N ASN A 18 4.19 -13.21 -3.48
CA ASN A 18 5.11 -12.97 -4.59
C ASN A 18 5.96 -11.70 -4.42
N LEU A 19 6.43 -11.42 -3.19
CA LEU A 19 7.25 -10.25 -2.92
C LEU A 19 8.58 -10.38 -3.68
N GLN A 20 8.86 -9.37 -4.50
CA GLN A 20 10.08 -9.28 -5.29
C GLN A 20 10.67 -7.89 -5.15
N THR A 21 11.87 -7.80 -4.57
CA THR A 21 12.58 -6.53 -4.40
C THR A 21 13.65 -6.38 -5.48
N LYS A 22 13.65 -5.22 -6.15
CA LYS A 22 14.64 -4.84 -7.17
C LYS A 22 15.03 -3.37 -7.00
N GLY A 23 16.20 -3.13 -6.42
CA GLY A 23 16.63 -1.77 -6.06
C GLY A 23 15.72 -1.19 -4.98
N ASP A 24 15.25 0.04 -5.18
CA ASP A 24 14.37 0.77 -4.25
C ASP A 24 12.87 0.46 -4.40
N GLU A 25 12.53 -0.55 -5.21
CA GLU A 25 11.17 -0.98 -5.48
C GLU A 25 10.95 -2.44 -5.06
N THR A 26 9.89 -2.68 -4.31
CA THR A 26 9.39 -4.02 -3.99
C THR A 26 8.01 -4.22 -4.57
N THR A 27 7.87 -5.13 -5.53
CA THR A 27 6.56 -5.51 -6.08
C THR A 27 5.96 -6.68 -5.31
N PHE A 28 4.64 -6.72 -5.20
CA PHE A 28 3.89 -7.76 -4.51
C PHE A 28 2.52 -7.98 -5.15
N ASP A 29 1.88 -9.10 -4.80
CA ASP A 29 0.46 -9.35 -5.06
C ASP A 29 -0.29 -9.30 -3.73
N LEU A 30 -1.36 -8.52 -3.65
CA LEU A 30 -2.28 -8.44 -2.52
C LEU A 30 -3.51 -9.31 -2.82
N ILE A 31 -3.81 -10.25 -1.93
CA ILE A 31 -5.06 -10.99 -1.90
C ILE A 31 -5.92 -10.39 -0.77
N PRO A 32 -6.96 -9.62 -1.10
CA PRO A 32 -7.82 -8.98 -0.11
C PRO A 32 -8.54 -10.02 0.76
N ASP A 33 -8.66 -9.76 2.06
CA ASP A 33 -9.38 -10.65 2.98
C ASP A 33 -10.87 -10.78 2.62
N GLU A 34 -11.51 -9.66 2.24
CA GLU A 34 -12.93 -9.63 1.92
C GLU A 34 -13.23 -10.10 0.49
N HIS A 35 -12.23 -10.07 -0.39
CA HIS A 35 -12.30 -10.52 -1.79
C HIS A 35 -11.13 -11.44 -2.18
N PRO A 36 -11.04 -12.67 -1.64
CA PRO A 36 -9.88 -13.55 -1.86
C PRO A 36 -9.77 -14.13 -3.28
N ALA A 37 -10.78 -13.91 -4.13
CA ALA A 37 -10.75 -14.25 -5.54
C ALA A 37 -10.03 -13.20 -6.40
N GLU A 38 -9.88 -11.98 -5.87
CA GLU A 38 -9.23 -10.87 -6.55
C GLU A 38 -7.74 -10.85 -6.22
N ILE A 39 -6.90 -10.61 -7.22
CA ILE A 39 -5.45 -10.45 -7.03
C ILE A 39 -5.09 -9.05 -7.50
N ILE A 40 -4.68 -8.20 -6.55
CA ILE A 40 -4.32 -6.80 -6.81
C ILE A 40 -2.80 -6.70 -6.82
N ARG A 41 -2.23 -6.21 -7.92
CA ARG A 41 -0.79 -6.02 -8.00
C ARG A 41 -0.41 -4.73 -7.27
N GLY A 42 0.71 -4.75 -6.55
CA GLY A 42 1.21 -3.58 -5.85
C GLY A 42 2.72 -3.39 -5.92
N SER A 43 3.16 -2.19 -5.55
CA SER A 43 4.56 -1.82 -5.44
C SER A 43 4.80 -0.92 -4.23
N ILE A 44 5.84 -1.22 -3.46
CA ILE A 44 6.39 -0.38 -2.40
C ILE A 44 7.63 0.30 -2.97
N ARG A 45 7.69 1.63 -2.88
CA ARG A 45 8.86 2.41 -3.25
C ARG A 45 9.28 3.28 -2.09
N GLN A 46 10.56 3.22 -1.73
CA GLN A 46 11.13 4.15 -0.77
C GLN A 46 11.59 5.41 -1.50
N SER A 47 11.30 6.57 -0.92
CA SER A 47 11.82 7.85 -1.42
C SER A 47 13.33 7.91 -1.20
N GLY A 48 14.07 8.62 -2.06
CA GLY A 48 15.54 8.63 -2.04
C GLY A 48 16.18 9.05 -0.71
N ASP A 49 15.50 9.88 0.09
CA ASP A 49 15.91 10.27 1.44
C ASP A 49 15.54 9.25 2.53
N GLY A 50 14.92 8.13 2.17
CA GLY A 50 14.55 7.05 3.08
C GLY A 50 13.32 7.31 3.96
N SER A 51 12.87 8.56 4.07
CA SER A 51 11.86 8.99 5.07
C SER A 51 10.41 8.70 4.68
N VAL A 52 10.13 8.40 3.42
CA VAL A 52 8.76 8.21 2.90
C VAL A 52 8.68 6.94 2.07
N LEU A 53 7.77 6.04 2.45
CA LEU A 53 7.39 4.84 1.73
C LEU A 53 6.08 5.09 0.97
N ALA A 54 6.09 4.92 -0.33
CA ALA A 54 4.90 4.97 -1.17
C ALA A 54 4.47 3.53 -1.53
N ILE A 55 3.28 3.14 -1.11
CA ILE A 55 2.65 1.88 -1.51
C ILE A 55 1.63 2.21 -2.60
N THR A 56 1.76 1.59 -3.77
CA THR A 56 0.80 1.70 -4.86
C THR A 56 0.12 0.36 -5.06
N LEU A 57 -1.21 0.36 -5.12
CA LEU A 57 -2.04 -0.76 -5.56
C LEU A 57 -2.61 -0.40 -6.93
N TYR A 58 -2.41 -1.28 -7.91
CA TYR A 58 -2.80 -1.05 -9.30
C TYR A 58 -4.12 -1.73 -9.60
N GLY A 59 -5.00 -1.03 -10.31
CA GLY A 59 -6.26 -1.60 -10.78
C GLY A 59 -7.20 -2.07 -9.66
N VAL A 60 -7.27 -1.31 -8.56
CA VAL A 60 -8.20 -1.64 -7.45
C VAL A 60 -9.64 -1.49 -7.98
N PRO A 61 -10.47 -2.54 -7.94
CA PRO A 61 -11.83 -2.46 -8.42
C PRO A 61 -12.67 -1.57 -7.50
N MET A 62 -13.18 -0.47 -8.03
CA MET A 62 -14.20 0.38 -7.40
C MET A 62 -15.53 0.18 -8.13
N SER A 63 -16.66 0.50 -7.48
CA SER A 63 -18.02 0.19 -7.96
C SER A 63 -18.36 0.63 -9.41
N ALA A 64 -17.57 1.50 -10.03
CA ALA A 64 -17.76 1.96 -11.41
C ALA A 64 -16.52 1.84 -12.31
N ALA A 65 -15.32 1.57 -11.79
CA ALA A 65 -14.07 1.49 -12.54
C ALA A 65 -12.92 0.91 -11.71
N GLU A 66 -11.89 0.40 -12.37
CA GLU A 66 -10.59 0.11 -11.75
C GLU A 66 -9.81 1.42 -11.56
N THR A 67 -9.20 1.61 -10.39
CA THR A 67 -8.35 2.79 -10.11
C THR A 67 -7.07 2.39 -9.39
N ASP A 68 -5.99 3.08 -9.72
CA ASP A 68 -4.77 2.96 -8.93
C ASP A 68 -4.93 3.73 -7.61
N ARG A 69 -4.46 3.15 -6.51
CA ARG A 69 -4.45 3.79 -5.18
C ARG A 69 -3.02 3.89 -4.69
N VAL A 70 -2.61 5.09 -4.27
CA VAL A 70 -1.29 5.34 -3.67
C VAL A 70 -1.46 5.78 -2.22
N THR A 71 -0.80 5.08 -1.31
CA THR A 71 -0.76 5.39 0.12
C THR A 71 0.68 5.72 0.51
N TYR A 72 0.87 6.87 1.15
CA TYR A 72 2.17 7.34 1.61
C TYR A 72 2.30 7.14 3.11
N TYR A 73 3.40 6.51 3.52
CA TYR A 73 3.77 6.30 4.91
C TYR A 73 5.07 7.07 5.18
N CYS A 74 5.03 7.99 6.14
CA CYS A 74 6.23 8.63 6.65
C CYS A 74 6.79 7.78 7.79
N SER A 75 8.00 7.26 7.65
CA SER A 75 8.75 6.72 8.78
C SER A 75 9.46 7.89 9.47
N PHE A 76 8.97 8.27 10.64
CA PHE A 76 9.74 9.14 11.53
C PHE A 76 10.68 8.22 12.33
N ASP A 77 11.99 8.43 12.21
CA ASP A 77 12.95 7.81 13.13
C ASP A 77 12.51 8.12 14.56
N ALA A 78 12.13 7.07 15.29
CA ALA A 78 11.78 7.16 16.71
C ALA A 78 13.05 7.29 17.58
N ASP A 79 14.06 8.03 17.13
CA ASP A 79 15.25 8.40 17.89
C ASP A 79 15.20 9.89 18.22
N THR A 80 14.20 10.28 18.99
CA THR A 80 14.18 11.53 19.74
C THR A 80 13.39 11.33 21.04
N GLN A 81 13.91 10.48 21.91
CA GLN A 81 13.74 10.67 23.35
C GLN A 81 15.13 10.70 23.98
N THR A 82 15.71 11.91 23.97
CA THR A 82 16.73 12.36 24.93
C THR A 82 16.21 12.32 26.36
#